data_AF-A0A355CNM0-F1
#
_entry.id   AF-A0A355CNM0-F1
#
_cell.length_a   1.000
_cell.length_b   1.000
_cell.length_c   1.000
_cell.angle_alpha   90.00
_cell.angle_beta   90.00
_cell.angle_gamma   90.00
#
_symmetry.space_group_name_H-M   'P 1'
#
loop_
_entity.id
_entity.type
_entity.pdbx_description
1 polymer ?
#
loop_
_entity_poly.entity_id
_entity_poly.type
_entity_poly.pdbx_seq_one_letter_code
_entity_poly.pdbx_strand_id
1 'polypeptide(L)'
;HSMLRIKQQYDKIQTLSHLQENTINILERTLNELRGNLASSLSHELNTPLNGILGTIGLLEDDIEDMDIAEIREILSMADQSARRLEKLTKKFLIYLELELSASRQQKLEVARTKFSASAIEAALKSQAESFNRKDDLILALEEADIALSERYLSMIIYELVDNALKFSLPETTIKVSSQVLGEMLNLSVHDSGRGMTEDQINKIGAFMQFERTTYEQQGLGMALKNVKKIVEMAGGEFSITSIYQKETTVNLTLPIVRN
;
A
#
# COMPACT_ATOMS: atom_id res chain seq x y z
N HIS A 1 -4.33 -37.47 -11.73
CA HIS A 1 -4.93 -36.25 -12.33
C HIS A 1 -4.60 -34.97 -11.54
N SER A 2 -4.55 -35.03 -10.20
CA SER A 2 -4.25 -33.89 -9.32
C SER A 2 -2.78 -33.44 -9.36
N MET A 3 -1.80 -34.36 -9.28
CA MET A 3 -0.37 -34.03 -9.40
C MET A 3 -0.01 -33.35 -10.72
N LEU A 4 -0.59 -33.79 -11.84
CA LEU A 4 -0.33 -33.19 -13.16
C LEU A 4 -0.81 -31.72 -13.21
N ARG A 5 -1.92 -31.41 -12.53
CA ARG A 5 -2.43 -30.04 -12.39
C ARG A 5 -1.55 -29.19 -11.49
N ILE A 6 -1.03 -29.75 -10.39
CA ILE A 6 -0.11 -29.05 -9.48
C ILE A 6 1.19 -28.73 -10.22
N LYS A 7 1.77 -29.70 -10.92
CA LYS A 7 2.98 -29.50 -11.75
C LYS A 7 2.76 -28.44 -12.84
N GLN A 8 1.62 -28.45 -13.53
CA GLN A 8 1.29 -27.42 -14.51
C GLN A 8 1.12 -26.02 -13.90
N GLN A 9 0.59 -25.92 -12.68
CA GLN A 9 0.51 -24.65 -11.95
C GLN A 9 1.91 -24.20 -11.53
N TYR A 10 2.76 -25.11 -11.07
CA TYR A 10 4.15 -24.83 -10.70
C TYR A 10 4.98 -24.32 -11.88
N ASP A 11 4.93 -25.01 -13.03
CA ASP A 11 5.63 -24.60 -14.26
C ASP A 11 5.16 -23.20 -14.72
N LYS A 12 3.88 -22.91 -14.53
CA LYS A 12 3.30 -21.60 -14.86
C LYS A 12 3.77 -20.51 -13.90
N ILE A 13 3.87 -20.82 -12.60
CA ILE A 13 4.42 -19.91 -11.59
C ILE A 13 5.91 -19.66 -11.84
N GLN A 14 6.70 -20.70 -12.15
CA GLN A 14 8.10 -20.58 -12.55
C GLN A 14 8.25 -19.69 -13.80
N THR A 15 7.40 -19.90 -14.81
CA THR A 15 7.42 -19.07 -16.02
C THR A 15 7.08 -17.61 -15.70
N LEU A 16 6.07 -17.36 -14.86
CA LEU A 16 5.71 -16.01 -14.42
C LEU A 16 6.79 -15.36 -13.56
N SER A 17 7.47 -16.15 -12.71
CA SER A 17 8.63 -15.72 -11.92
C SER A 17 9.75 -15.25 -12.84
N HIS A 18 10.09 -16.04 -13.85
CA HIS A 18 11.15 -15.69 -14.80
C HIS A 18 10.78 -14.48 -15.69
N LEU A 19 9.49 -14.35 -16.04
CA LEU A 19 8.97 -13.16 -16.74
C LEU A 19 9.03 -11.91 -15.84
N GLN A 20 8.75 -12.07 -14.55
CA GLN A 20 8.92 -11.02 -13.55
C GLN A 20 10.39 -10.66 -13.36
N GLU A 21 11.29 -11.63 -13.25
CA GLU A 21 12.73 -11.42 -13.12
C GLU A 21 13.28 -10.62 -14.31
N ASN A 22 12.83 -10.95 -15.52
CA ASN A 22 13.14 -10.18 -16.72
C ASN A 22 12.53 -8.76 -16.68
N THR A 23 11.29 -8.63 -16.21
CA THR A 23 10.64 -7.32 -16.04
C THR A 23 11.38 -6.48 -15.00
N ILE A 24 11.81 -7.08 -13.89
CA ILE A 24 12.62 -6.46 -12.84
C ILE A 24 13.96 -6.02 -13.42
N ASN A 25 14.65 -6.86 -14.19
CA ASN A 25 15.91 -6.48 -14.85
C ASN A 25 15.74 -5.29 -15.83
N ILE A 26 14.63 -5.26 -16.57
CA ILE A 26 14.30 -4.13 -17.46
C ILE A 26 13.99 -2.88 -16.64
N LEU A 27 13.25 -3.01 -15.55
CA LEU A 27 12.98 -1.94 -14.60
C LEU A 27 14.25 -1.44 -13.92
N GLU A 28 15.17 -2.31 -13.52
CA GLU A 28 16.47 -1.96 -12.94
C GLU A 28 17.30 -1.12 -13.91
N ARG A 29 17.34 -1.50 -15.20
CA ARG A 29 18.02 -0.70 -16.22
C ARG A 29 17.37 0.67 -16.41
N THR A 30 16.05 0.71 -16.45
CA THR A 30 15.28 1.95 -16.67
C THR A 30 15.32 2.87 -15.43
N LEU A 31 15.39 2.30 -14.22
CA LEU A 31 15.45 3.02 -12.95
C LEU A 31 16.86 3.42 -12.52
N ASN A 32 17.90 2.68 -12.93
CA ASN A 32 19.30 3.09 -12.75
C ASN A 32 19.58 4.43 -13.45
N GLU A 33 18.90 4.71 -14.55
CA GLU A 33 18.96 5.99 -15.24
C GLU A 33 18.18 7.11 -14.53
N LEU A 34 17.24 6.78 -13.63
CA LEU A 34 16.34 7.76 -12.99
C LEU A 34 16.66 8.02 -11.51
N ARG A 35 16.80 7.01 -10.62
CA ARG A 35 17.11 7.16 -9.17
C ARG A 35 17.63 5.85 -8.54
N GLY A 36 18.95 5.63 -8.52
CA GLY A 36 19.62 4.34 -8.17
C GLY A 36 19.26 3.63 -6.84
N ASN A 37 18.90 4.32 -5.76
CA ASN A 37 18.56 3.65 -4.47
C ASN A 37 17.21 2.90 -4.51
N LEU A 38 16.38 3.22 -5.50
CA LEU A 38 15.00 2.78 -5.61
C LEU A 38 14.89 1.42 -6.30
N ALA A 39 15.79 1.15 -7.26
CA ALA A 39 15.88 -0.13 -7.96
C ALA A 39 16.26 -1.28 -7.02
N SER A 40 17.35 -1.12 -6.24
CA SER A 40 17.82 -2.17 -5.32
C SER A 40 16.78 -2.49 -4.22
N SER A 41 16.10 -1.48 -3.68
CA SER A 41 15.05 -1.70 -2.67
C SER A 41 13.81 -2.37 -3.29
N LEU A 42 13.46 -2.07 -4.53
CA LEU A 42 12.34 -2.69 -5.25
C LEU A 42 12.58 -4.19 -5.46
N SER A 43 13.74 -4.57 -5.97
CA SER A 43 14.09 -5.98 -6.22
C SER A 43 14.01 -6.79 -4.92
N HIS A 44 14.51 -6.25 -3.81
CA HIS A 44 14.44 -6.91 -2.51
C HIS A 44 13.00 -7.09 -1.99
N GLU A 45 12.18 -6.04 -2.09
CA GLU A 45 10.78 -6.06 -1.66
C GLU A 45 9.91 -7.00 -2.49
N LEU A 46 10.20 -7.18 -3.79
CA LEU A 46 9.51 -8.12 -4.67
C LEU A 46 9.98 -9.57 -4.45
N ASN A 47 11.28 -9.78 -4.23
CA ASN A 47 11.83 -11.12 -4.02
C ASN A 47 11.35 -11.76 -2.70
N THR A 48 11.10 -10.95 -1.67
CA THR A 48 10.63 -11.47 -0.37
C THR A 48 9.32 -12.27 -0.47
N PRO A 49 8.19 -11.71 -0.99
CA PRO A 49 6.97 -12.49 -1.16
C PRO A 49 7.10 -13.57 -2.23
N LEU A 50 7.92 -13.39 -3.27
CA LEU A 50 8.15 -14.44 -4.27
C LEU A 50 8.83 -15.67 -3.65
N ASN A 51 9.87 -15.47 -2.85
CA ASN A 51 10.53 -16.55 -2.10
C ASN A 51 9.58 -17.19 -1.08
N GLY A 52 8.65 -16.41 -0.50
CA GLY A 52 7.56 -16.95 0.31
C GLY A 52 6.70 -17.95 -0.47
N ILE A 53 6.25 -17.58 -1.68
CA ILE A 53 5.47 -18.48 -2.56
C ILE A 53 6.29 -19.73 -2.91
N LEU A 54 7.52 -19.54 -3.39
CA LEU A 54 8.38 -20.64 -3.85
C LEU A 54 8.75 -21.59 -2.70
N GLY A 55 9.10 -21.06 -1.52
CA GLY A 55 9.42 -21.87 -0.35
C GLY A 55 8.20 -22.65 0.15
N THR A 56 7.03 -22.03 0.16
CA THR A 56 5.76 -22.68 0.53
C THR A 56 5.40 -23.80 -0.45
N ILE A 57 5.67 -23.62 -1.75
CA ILE A 57 5.50 -24.69 -2.74
C ILE A 57 6.55 -25.79 -2.55
N GLY A 58 7.80 -25.45 -2.26
CA GLY A 58 8.85 -26.44 -1.95
C GLY A 58 8.47 -27.34 -0.77
N LEU A 59 7.91 -26.76 0.31
CA LEU A 59 7.38 -27.52 1.44
C LEU A 59 6.27 -28.51 1.05
N LEU A 60 5.40 -28.13 0.10
CA LEU A 60 4.43 -29.07 -0.45
C LEU A 60 5.11 -30.14 -1.30
N GLU A 61 6.09 -29.80 -2.14
CA GLU A 61 6.75 -30.80 -2.99
C GLU A 61 7.51 -31.86 -2.18
N ASP A 62 8.14 -31.47 -1.07
CA ASP A 62 8.96 -32.37 -0.25
C ASP A 62 8.11 -33.34 0.58
N ASP A 63 7.01 -32.87 1.20
CA ASP A 63 6.31 -33.61 2.28
C ASP A 63 4.79 -33.83 2.04
N ILE A 64 4.22 -33.51 0.86
CA ILE A 64 2.75 -33.58 0.63
C ILE A 64 2.12 -34.96 0.88
N GLU A 65 2.87 -36.05 0.73
CA GLU A 65 2.35 -37.41 0.96
C GLU A 65 2.18 -37.72 2.46
N ASP A 66 2.92 -37.02 3.32
CA ASP A 66 2.91 -37.19 4.78
C ASP A 66 2.06 -36.14 5.51
N MET A 67 1.54 -35.13 4.80
CA MET A 67 0.73 -34.05 5.36
C MET A 67 -0.77 -34.37 5.40
N ASP A 68 -1.43 -33.87 6.44
CA ASP A 68 -2.89 -33.87 6.50
C ASP A 68 -3.53 -32.68 5.73
N ILE A 69 -4.86 -32.71 5.57
CA ILE A 69 -5.58 -31.68 4.83
C ILE A 69 -5.51 -30.30 5.52
N ALA A 70 -5.38 -30.25 6.84
CA ALA A 70 -5.28 -29.01 7.58
C ALA A 70 -3.92 -28.35 7.35
N GLU A 71 -2.83 -29.11 7.41
CA GLU A 71 -1.46 -28.67 7.12
C GLU A 71 -1.35 -28.14 5.69
N ILE A 72 -1.88 -28.88 4.71
CA ILE A 72 -1.90 -28.44 3.31
C ILE A 72 -2.65 -27.11 3.15
N ARG A 73 -3.77 -26.91 3.88
CA ARG A 73 -4.54 -25.66 3.83
C ARG A 73 -3.78 -24.49 4.44
N GLU A 74 -3.07 -24.72 5.55
CA GLU A 74 -2.25 -23.70 6.20
C GLU A 74 -1.13 -23.24 5.26
N ILE A 75 -0.41 -24.19 4.66
CA ILE A 75 0.65 -23.92 3.68
C ILE A 75 0.09 -23.18 2.46
N LEU A 76 -1.04 -23.63 1.89
CA LEU A 76 -1.69 -22.90 0.79
C LEU A 76 -2.12 -21.48 1.20
N SER A 77 -2.52 -21.25 2.45
CA SER A 77 -2.82 -19.91 2.97
C SER A 77 -1.57 -19.02 2.98
N MET A 78 -0.41 -19.55 3.37
CA MET A 78 0.86 -18.81 3.33
C MET A 78 1.25 -18.39 1.91
N ALA A 79 1.03 -19.27 0.92
CA ALA A 79 1.27 -18.97 -0.49
C ALA A 79 0.31 -17.88 -1.00
N ASP A 80 -0.99 -17.97 -0.68
CA ASP A 80 -1.99 -16.97 -1.05
C ASP A 80 -1.67 -15.60 -0.43
N GLN A 81 -1.29 -15.56 0.85
CA GLN A 81 -0.86 -14.33 1.53
C GLN A 81 0.35 -13.70 0.83
N SER A 82 1.36 -14.51 0.48
CA SER A 82 2.55 -14.05 -0.22
C SER A 82 2.22 -13.54 -1.63
N ALA A 83 1.35 -14.22 -2.37
CA ALA A 83 0.88 -13.80 -3.69
C ALA A 83 0.10 -12.47 -3.63
N ARG A 84 -0.81 -12.31 -2.67
CA ARG A 84 -1.53 -11.05 -2.44
C ARG A 84 -0.59 -9.91 -2.08
N ARG A 85 0.46 -10.19 -1.30
CA ARG A 85 1.48 -9.18 -0.97
C ARG A 85 2.25 -8.75 -2.20
N LEU A 86 2.67 -9.70 -3.05
CA LEU A 86 3.35 -9.41 -4.31
C LEU A 86 2.46 -8.60 -5.27
N GLU A 87 1.18 -8.95 -5.38
CA GLU A 87 0.20 -8.21 -6.18
C GLU A 87 0.07 -6.75 -5.69
N LYS A 88 -0.07 -6.55 -4.36
CA LYS A 88 -0.14 -5.21 -3.75
C LYS A 88 1.11 -4.39 -4.06
N LEU A 89 2.30 -4.95 -3.87
CA LEU A 89 3.57 -4.25 -4.18
C LEU A 89 3.66 -3.86 -5.65
N THR A 90 3.27 -4.76 -6.56
CA THR A 90 3.25 -4.49 -8.00
C THR A 90 2.30 -3.33 -8.34
N LYS A 91 1.08 -3.34 -7.79
CA LYS A 91 0.11 -2.24 -7.99
C LYS A 91 0.64 -0.91 -7.46
N LYS A 92 1.26 -0.89 -6.26
CA LYS A 92 1.88 0.32 -5.69
C LYS A 92 2.99 0.86 -6.60
N PHE A 93 3.80 -0.02 -7.16
CA PHE A 93 4.89 0.35 -8.06
C PHE A 93 4.40 0.87 -9.42
N LEU A 94 3.37 0.26 -10.01
CA LEU A 94 2.78 0.78 -11.25
C LEU A 94 2.22 2.19 -11.10
N ILE A 95 1.58 2.48 -9.95
CA ILE A 95 1.11 3.85 -9.66
C ILE A 95 2.28 4.81 -9.50
N TYR A 96 3.36 4.40 -8.84
CA TYR A 96 4.57 5.22 -8.74
C TYR A 96 5.13 5.60 -10.12
N LEU A 97 5.25 4.62 -11.04
CA LEU A 97 5.71 4.88 -12.40
C LEU A 97 4.76 5.82 -13.15
N GLU A 98 3.45 5.61 -13.04
CA GLU A 98 2.44 6.48 -13.62
C GLU A 98 2.61 7.93 -13.15
N LEU A 99 2.78 8.15 -11.84
CA LEU A 99 2.95 9.48 -11.25
C LEU A 99 4.26 10.16 -11.66
N GLU A 100 5.38 9.45 -11.73
CA GLU A 100 6.66 10.02 -12.18
C GLU A 100 6.62 10.36 -13.67
N LEU A 101 5.99 9.51 -14.50
CA LEU A 101 5.80 9.79 -15.92
C LEU A 101 4.88 11.00 -16.13
N SER A 102 3.77 11.11 -15.41
CA SER A 102 2.88 12.28 -15.48
C SER A 102 3.57 13.56 -15.01
N ALA A 103 4.41 13.47 -13.97
CA ALA A 103 5.20 14.60 -13.48
C ALA A 103 6.21 15.08 -14.54
N SER A 104 6.91 14.16 -15.20
CA SER A 104 7.87 14.50 -16.27
C SER A 104 7.20 15.14 -17.49
N ARG A 105 5.92 14.83 -17.75
CA ARG A 105 5.15 15.33 -18.88
C ARG A 105 4.23 16.52 -18.55
N GLN A 106 4.25 17.03 -17.32
CA GLN A 106 3.30 18.05 -16.82
C GLN A 106 1.83 17.70 -17.10
N GLN A 107 1.49 16.42 -17.15
CA GLN A 107 0.15 15.97 -17.48
C GLN A 107 -0.70 16.02 -16.21
N LYS A 108 -1.79 16.81 -16.22
CA LYS A 108 -2.82 16.69 -15.19
C LYS A 108 -3.42 15.29 -15.27
N LEU A 109 -3.68 14.66 -14.13
CA LEU A 109 -4.47 13.43 -14.10
C LEU A 109 -5.80 13.70 -14.81
N GLU A 110 -6.29 12.74 -15.60
CA GLU A 110 -7.65 12.85 -16.12
C GLU A 110 -8.61 13.04 -14.94
N VAL A 111 -9.38 14.12 -15.00
CA VAL A 111 -10.31 14.50 -13.93
C VAL A 111 -11.50 13.54 -13.98
N ALA A 112 -11.34 12.41 -13.33
CA ALA A 112 -12.45 11.52 -13.00
C ALA A 112 -13.22 12.08 -11.80
N ARG A 113 -14.53 11.84 -11.78
CA ARG A 113 -15.40 12.20 -10.66
C ARG A 113 -15.76 10.94 -9.90
N THR A 114 -15.63 10.97 -8.59
CA THR A 114 -15.97 9.83 -7.73
C THR A 114 -16.76 10.31 -6.53
N LYS A 115 -17.76 9.55 -6.12
CA LYS A 115 -18.47 9.78 -4.87
C LYS A 115 -17.63 9.26 -3.69
N PHE A 116 -17.21 10.15 -2.79
CA PHE A 116 -16.73 9.80 -1.46
C PHE A 116 -17.94 9.34 -0.62
N SER A 117 -18.21 8.04 -0.62
CA SER A 117 -19.33 7.47 0.14
C SER A 117 -18.87 6.98 1.50
N ALA A 118 -19.50 7.48 2.55
CA ALA A 118 -19.17 7.15 3.93
C ALA A 118 -19.30 5.64 4.18
N SER A 119 -20.36 5.02 3.67
CA SER A 119 -20.64 3.59 3.88
C SER A 119 -19.64 2.67 3.15
N ALA A 120 -19.29 3.01 1.89
CA ALA A 120 -18.31 2.24 1.13
C ALA A 120 -16.91 2.33 1.76
N ILE A 121 -16.53 3.53 2.20
CA ILE A 121 -15.24 3.78 2.85
C ILE A 121 -15.19 3.11 4.21
N GLU A 122 -16.24 3.22 5.03
CA GLU A 122 -16.34 2.53 6.31
C GLU A 122 -16.20 1.02 6.15
N ALA A 123 -16.87 0.41 5.17
CA ALA A 123 -16.75 -1.03 4.90
C ALA A 123 -15.31 -1.42 4.52
N ALA A 124 -14.66 -0.65 3.65
CA ALA A 124 -13.28 -0.88 3.25
C ALA A 124 -12.30 -0.76 4.43
N LEU A 125 -12.46 0.28 5.24
CA LEU A 125 -11.61 0.53 6.42
C LEU A 125 -11.77 -0.55 7.49
N LYS A 126 -13.01 -0.95 7.80
CA LYS A 126 -13.27 -2.04 8.74
C LYS A 126 -12.68 -3.36 8.27
N SER A 127 -12.82 -3.69 6.98
CA SER A 127 -12.21 -4.88 6.39
C SER A 127 -10.68 -4.86 6.49
N GLN A 128 -10.07 -3.69 6.24
CA GLN A 128 -8.63 -3.53 6.39
C GLN A 128 -8.18 -3.71 7.84
N ALA A 129 -8.84 -3.06 8.80
CA ALA A 129 -8.49 -3.18 10.22
C ALA A 129 -8.75 -4.60 10.79
N GLU A 130 -9.77 -5.30 10.30
CA GLU A 130 -10.01 -6.72 10.62
C GLU A 130 -8.81 -7.59 10.26
N SER A 131 -8.15 -7.33 9.11
CA SER A 131 -6.93 -8.07 8.73
C SER A 131 -5.73 -7.87 9.66
N PHE A 132 -5.79 -6.86 10.53
CA PHE A 132 -4.82 -6.61 11.61
C PHE A 132 -5.35 -7.03 12.99
N ASN A 133 -6.58 -7.56 13.09
CA ASN A 133 -7.32 -7.78 14.35
C ASN A 133 -7.50 -6.49 15.17
N ARG A 134 -7.71 -5.34 14.50
CA ARG A 134 -7.77 -4.00 15.11
C ARG A 134 -9.02 -3.23 14.71
N LYS A 135 -10.13 -3.92 14.44
CA LYS A 135 -11.37 -3.27 14.00
C LYS A 135 -11.95 -2.32 15.04
N ASP A 136 -11.81 -2.65 16.32
CA ASP A 136 -12.33 -1.84 17.43
C ASP A 136 -11.50 -0.58 17.70
N ASP A 137 -10.29 -0.49 17.14
CA ASP A 137 -9.43 0.69 17.24
C ASP A 137 -9.90 1.82 16.32
N LEU A 138 -10.76 1.54 15.33
CA LEU A 138 -11.21 2.52 14.35
C LEU A 138 -12.36 3.39 14.86
N ILE A 139 -12.15 4.70 14.84
CA ILE A 139 -13.21 5.70 15.03
C ILE A 139 -13.41 6.47 13.73
N LEU A 140 -14.63 6.43 13.19
CA LEU A 140 -14.97 7.02 11.90
C LEU A 140 -15.94 8.19 12.06
N ALA A 141 -15.64 9.31 11.40
CA ALA A 141 -16.53 10.47 11.30
C ALA A 141 -16.48 11.00 9.86
N LEU A 142 -17.27 10.41 8.96
CA LEU A 142 -17.15 10.61 7.52
C LEU A 142 -18.32 11.43 6.97
N GLU A 143 -18.02 12.58 6.40
CA GLU A 143 -18.92 13.36 5.54
C GLU A 143 -18.78 12.93 4.07
N GLU A 144 -19.90 12.81 3.35
CA GLU A 144 -19.94 12.44 1.93
C GLU A 144 -19.73 13.66 1.01
N ALA A 145 -19.07 13.46 -0.13
CA ALA A 145 -18.94 14.47 -1.17
C ALA A 145 -18.63 13.85 -2.54
N ASP A 146 -19.00 14.52 -3.62
CA ASP A 146 -18.48 14.18 -4.95
C ASP A 146 -17.13 14.89 -5.14
N ILE A 147 -16.07 14.14 -5.44
CA ILE A 147 -14.70 14.67 -5.53
C ILE A 147 -14.14 14.54 -6.95
N ALA A 148 -13.24 15.45 -7.30
CA ALA A 148 -12.54 15.49 -8.59
C ALA A 148 -11.32 14.53 -8.61
N LEU A 149 -11.55 13.28 -8.22
CA LEU A 149 -10.54 12.23 -8.17
C LEU A 149 -11.11 10.91 -8.68
N SER A 150 -10.28 10.06 -9.28
CA SER A 150 -10.70 8.70 -9.65
C SER A 150 -10.83 7.79 -8.43
N GLU A 151 -11.75 6.83 -8.50
CA GLU A 151 -11.96 5.84 -7.44
C GLU A 151 -10.70 5.02 -7.13
N ARG A 152 -9.90 4.73 -8.17
CA ARG A 152 -8.60 4.06 -8.02
C ARG A 152 -7.65 4.85 -7.12
N TYR A 153 -7.55 6.17 -7.33
CA TYR A 153 -6.68 7.03 -6.53
C TYR A 153 -7.24 7.27 -5.13
N LEU A 154 -8.56 7.46 -4.99
CA LEU A 154 -9.20 7.57 -3.68
C LEU A 154 -8.96 6.32 -2.83
N SER A 155 -9.20 5.14 -3.40
CA SER A 155 -9.00 3.86 -2.73
C SER A 155 -7.54 3.68 -2.29
N MET A 156 -6.59 4.07 -3.12
CA MET A 156 -5.17 4.04 -2.76
C MET A 156 -4.85 4.98 -1.60
N ILE A 157 -5.32 6.23 -1.64
CA ILE A 157 -5.08 7.20 -0.57
C ILE A 157 -5.57 6.65 0.77
N ILE A 158 -6.82 6.21 0.82
CA ILE A 158 -7.44 5.70 2.04
C ILE A 158 -6.68 4.47 2.55
N TYR A 159 -6.37 3.53 1.66
CA TYR A 159 -5.65 2.32 2.02
C TYR A 159 -4.26 2.62 2.60
N GLU A 160 -3.45 3.46 1.94
CA GLU A 160 -2.08 3.77 2.40
C GLU A 160 -2.05 4.52 3.73
N LEU A 161 -2.98 5.46 3.95
CA LEU A 161 -3.02 6.21 5.21
C LEU A 161 -3.40 5.31 6.38
N VAL A 162 -4.42 4.47 6.22
CA VAL A 162 -4.85 3.57 7.30
C VAL A 162 -3.91 2.37 7.47
N ASP A 163 -3.27 1.89 6.40
CA ASP A 163 -2.21 0.86 6.48
C ASP A 163 -1.04 1.38 7.33
N ASN A 164 -0.63 2.63 7.13
CA ASN A 164 0.41 3.25 7.96
C ASN A 164 -0.04 3.40 9.42
N ALA A 165 -1.26 3.89 9.66
CA ALA A 165 -1.79 4.02 11.01
C ALA A 165 -1.82 2.66 11.75
N LEU A 166 -2.31 1.60 11.09
CA LEU A 166 -2.38 0.25 11.66
C LEU A 166 -1.00 -0.38 11.92
N LYS A 167 -0.02 -0.09 11.07
CA LYS A 167 1.35 -0.61 11.20
C LYS A 167 2.20 0.10 12.24
N PHE A 168 2.00 1.41 12.40
CA PHE A 168 2.89 2.25 13.21
C PHE A 168 2.31 2.67 14.55
N SER A 169 1.04 2.34 14.81
CA SER A 169 0.44 2.42 16.14
C SER A 169 0.38 1.07 16.84
N LEU A 170 0.34 1.10 18.17
CA LEU A 170 0.21 -0.11 18.99
C LEU A 170 -1.23 -0.63 18.92
N PRO A 171 -1.47 -1.96 19.03
CA PRO A 171 -2.82 -2.49 19.23
C PRO A 171 -3.53 -1.81 20.41
N GLU A 172 -4.86 -1.74 20.37
CA GLU A 172 -5.69 -1.12 21.41
C GLU A 172 -5.50 0.41 21.54
N THR A 173 -4.91 1.04 20.51
CA THR A 173 -4.82 2.49 20.41
C THR A 173 -5.71 3.02 19.30
N THR A 174 -6.32 4.19 19.53
CA THR A 174 -7.29 4.77 18.61
C THR A 174 -6.65 5.17 17.29
N ILE A 175 -7.30 4.77 16.20
CA ILE A 175 -7.08 5.28 14.84
C ILE A 175 -8.36 6.01 14.43
N LYS A 176 -8.27 7.33 14.30
CA LYS A 176 -9.40 8.17 13.91
C LYS A 176 -9.31 8.55 12.45
N VAL A 177 -10.34 8.23 11.68
CA VAL A 177 -10.49 8.68 10.29
C VAL A 177 -11.70 9.60 10.21
N SER A 178 -11.48 10.83 9.74
CA SER A 178 -12.57 11.80 9.60
C SER A 178 -12.52 12.53 8.27
N SER A 179 -13.69 12.79 7.68
CA SER A 179 -13.82 13.69 6.55
C SER A 179 -14.81 14.81 6.86
N GLN A 180 -14.51 16.02 6.38
CA GLN A 180 -15.35 17.20 6.55
C GLN A 180 -15.33 18.05 5.28
N VAL A 181 -16.49 18.51 4.83
CA VAL A 181 -16.62 19.45 3.72
C VAL A 181 -16.42 20.88 4.24
N LEU A 182 -15.35 21.54 3.80
CA LEU A 182 -15.09 22.94 4.09
C LEU A 182 -15.01 23.73 2.76
N GLY A 183 -16.09 24.45 2.45
CA GLY A 183 -16.17 25.28 1.25
C GLY A 183 -16.27 24.44 -0.03
N GLU A 184 -15.16 24.39 -0.80
CA GLU A 184 -15.05 23.64 -2.06
C GLU A 184 -14.10 22.45 -1.95
N MET A 185 -13.67 22.12 -0.73
CA MET A 185 -12.73 21.04 -0.46
C MET A 185 -13.30 20.05 0.55
N LEU A 186 -13.05 18.77 0.30
CA LEU A 186 -13.22 17.71 1.28
C LEU A 186 -11.90 17.54 2.03
N ASN A 187 -11.90 17.83 3.33
CA ASN A 187 -10.76 17.59 4.20
C ASN A 187 -10.85 16.17 4.75
N LEU A 188 -9.87 15.33 4.44
CA LEU A 188 -9.70 13.99 5.01
C LEU A 188 -8.54 14.00 6.00
N SER A 189 -8.77 13.48 7.19
CA SER A 189 -7.78 13.37 8.26
C SER A 189 -7.70 11.92 8.74
N VAL A 190 -6.48 11.42 8.89
CA VAL A 190 -6.17 10.14 9.53
C VAL A 190 -5.22 10.41 10.68
N HIS A 191 -5.67 10.12 11.88
CA HIS A 191 -4.91 10.28 13.12
C HIS A 191 -4.66 8.92 13.77
N ASP A 192 -3.44 8.68 14.21
CA ASP A 192 -3.05 7.51 14.99
C ASP A 192 -2.24 7.89 16.22
N SER A 193 -2.42 7.13 17.30
CA SER A 193 -1.62 7.23 18.52
C SER A 193 -0.41 6.29 18.47
N GLY A 194 0.40 6.41 17.42
CA GLY A 194 1.56 5.56 17.19
C GLY A 194 2.89 6.14 17.63
N ARG A 195 3.97 5.52 17.14
CA ARG A 195 5.35 5.91 17.47
C ARG A 195 5.76 7.30 17.00
N GLY A 196 4.90 8.02 16.28
CA GLY A 196 5.19 9.33 15.74
C GLY A 196 6.37 9.37 14.76
N MET A 197 6.77 10.57 14.38
CA MET A 197 7.89 10.86 13.49
C MET A 197 8.68 12.04 14.05
N THR A 198 10.00 12.03 13.88
CA THR A 198 10.84 13.19 14.17
C THR A 198 10.73 14.23 13.05
N GLU A 199 11.08 15.49 13.34
CA GLU A 199 11.07 16.56 12.34
C GLU A 199 11.95 16.23 11.11
N ASP A 200 13.11 15.61 11.35
CA ASP A 200 14.00 15.10 10.30
C ASP A 200 13.33 14.03 9.42
N GLN A 201 12.54 13.14 10.02
CA GLN A 201 11.79 12.13 9.28
C GLN A 201 10.70 12.78 8.43
N ILE A 202 9.94 13.73 9.00
CA ILE A 202 8.91 14.49 8.28
C ILE A 202 9.50 15.22 7.06
N ASN A 203 10.62 15.93 7.25
CA ASN A 203 11.32 16.65 6.18
C ASN A 203 11.81 15.73 5.05
N LYS A 204 12.03 14.44 5.35
CA LYS A 204 12.54 13.43 4.40
C LYS A 204 11.46 12.56 3.75
N ILE A 205 10.17 12.73 4.07
CA ILE A 205 9.06 11.96 3.46
C ILE A 205 9.05 12.07 1.92
N GLY A 206 9.59 13.15 1.34
CA GLY A 206 9.71 13.32 -0.12
C GLY A 206 10.84 12.52 -0.81
N ALA A 207 11.76 11.91 -0.05
CA ALA A 207 13.06 11.44 -0.54
C ALA A 207 13.20 9.91 -0.72
N PHE A 208 12.11 9.14 -0.74
CA PHE A 208 12.13 7.66 -0.84
C PHE A 208 12.93 6.98 0.28
N MET A 209 12.61 7.31 1.53
CA MET A 209 13.33 6.76 2.69
C MET A 209 12.38 5.94 3.56
N GLN A 210 12.78 4.68 3.81
CA GLN A 210 12.28 3.92 4.95
C GLN A 210 13.09 4.36 6.18
N PHE A 211 12.41 4.69 7.28
CA PHE A 211 13.07 5.10 8.51
C PHE A 211 13.29 3.88 9.41
N GLU A 212 14.37 3.81 10.19
CA GLU A 212 14.52 2.79 11.26
C GLU A 212 14.45 1.30 10.82
N ARG A 213 14.99 0.93 9.65
CA ARG A 213 15.10 -0.48 9.18
C ARG A 213 15.77 -1.42 10.19
N THR A 214 16.66 -0.90 11.03
CA THR A 214 17.45 -1.69 11.99
C THR A 214 16.69 -2.01 13.28
N THR A 215 15.61 -1.28 13.57
CA THR A 215 14.89 -1.34 14.85
C THR A 215 13.49 -1.95 14.68
N TYR A 216 12.91 -1.83 13.48
CA TYR A 216 11.60 -2.38 13.15
C TYR A 216 11.69 -3.06 11.77
N GLU A 217 11.15 -4.28 11.63
CA GLU A 217 10.93 -4.88 10.31
C GLU A 217 9.96 -4.01 9.52
N GLN A 218 10.49 -3.08 8.73
CA GLN A 218 9.69 -2.21 7.89
C GLN A 218 9.65 -2.76 6.48
N GLN A 219 8.45 -3.15 6.07
CA GLN A 219 8.14 -3.52 4.70
C GLN A 219 7.55 -2.31 3.96
N GLY A 220 8.06 -2.03 2.76
CA GLY A 220 7.50 -1.09 1.79
C GLY A 220 8.40 0.10 1.44
N LEU A 221 8.60 0.37 0.15
CA LEU A 221 9.61 1.25 -0.47
C LEU A 221 9.72 2.73 -0.02
N GLY A 222 9.03 3.18 1.03
CA GLY A 222 8.98 4.59 1.42
C GLY A 222 8.23 5.46 0.41
N MET A 223 7.40 4.84 -0.44
CA MET A 223 6.66 5.50 -1.52
C MET A 223 5.22 5.84 -1.15
N ALA A 224 4.66 5.22 -0.11
CA ALA A 224 3.24 5.33 0.23
C ALA A 224 2.79 6.79 0.40
N LEU A 225 3.34 7.50 1.39
CA LEU A 225 3.01 8.90 1.66
C LEU A 225 3.42 9.83 0.52
N LYS A 226 4.49 9.51 -0.22
CA LYS A 226 4.91 10.27 -1.39
C LYS A 226 3.88 10.18 -2.52
N ASN A 227 3.38 8.98 -2.81
CA ASN A 227 2.34 8.76 -3.82
C ASN A 227 1.05 9.46 -3.40
N VAL A 228 0.64 9.34 -2.13
CA VAL A 228 -0.52 10.07 -1.59
C VAL A 228 -0.36 11.57 -1.80
N LYS A 229 0.76 12.15 -1.33
CA LYS A 229 1.06 13.58 -1.51
C LYS A 229 0.99 13.98 -2.99
N LYS A 230 1.61 13.20 -3.88
CA LYS A 230 1.66 13.51 -5.31
C LYS A 230 0.28 13.46 -5.96
N ILE A 231 -0.54 12.46 -5.63
CA ILE A 231 -1.91 12.32 -6.13
C ILE A 231 -2.75 13.52 -5.67
N VAL A 232 -2.67 13.88 -4.39
CA VAL A 232 -3.40 15.01 -3.81
C VAL A 232 -3.00 16.33 -4.49
N GLU A 233 -1.70 16.59 -4.63
CA GLU A 233 -1.18 17.77 -5.33
C GLU A 233 -1.64 17.83 -6.80
N MET A 234 -1.60 16.68 -7.51
CA MET A 234 -2.05 16.59 -8.91
C MET A 234 -3.56 16.78 -9.05
N ALA A 235 -4.34 16.43 -8.02
CA ALA A 235 -5.77 16.69 -7.96
C ALA A 235 -6.10 18.15 -7.61
N GLY A 236 -5.10 18.99 -7.29
CA GLY A 236 -5.30 20.38 -6.87
C GLY A 236 -5.63 20.53 -5.37
N GLY A 237 -5.35 19.49 -4.58
CA GLY A 237 -5.46 19.50 -3.14
C GLY A 237 -4.16 19.83 -2.42
N GLU A 238 -4.23 19.83 -1.09
CA GLU A 238 -3.10 20.04 -0.19
C GLU A 238 -2.87 18.80 0.67
N PHE A 239 -1.62 18.50 0.98
CA PHE A 239 -1.22 17.41 1.85
C PHE A 239 -0.34 17.95 2.98
N SER A 240 -0.64 17.58 4.22
CA SER A 240 0.17 17.91 5.39
C SER A 240 0.24 16.75 6.36
N ILE A 241 1.32 16.71 7.13
CA ILE A 241 1.53 15.74 8.19
C ILE A 241 2.03 16.48 9.42
N THR A 242 1.44 16.18 10.57
CA THR A 242 1.87 16.66 11.88
C THR A 242 2.10 15.45 12.74
N SER A 243 3.26 15.36 13.39
CA SER A 243 3.59 14.19 14.20
C SER A 243 4.42 14.60 15.40
N ILE A 244 4.20 13.89 16.52
CA ILE A 244 4.99 14.02 17.73
C ILE A 244 5.63 12.66 17.99
N TYR A 245 6.97 12.64 17.96
CA TYR A 245 7.73 11.42 18.19
C TYR A 245 7.32 10.71 19.48
N GLN A 246 7.12 9.40 19.38
CA GLN A 246 6.61 8.48 20.41
C GLN A 246 5.22 8.80 20.97
N LYS A 247 4.39 9.55 20.23
CA LYS A 247 3.02 9.87 20.69
C LYS A 247 1.95 9.69 19.62
N GLU A 248 2.05 10.43 18.52
CA GLU A 248 0.94 10.51 17.57
C GLU A 248 1.39 10.99 16.19
N THR A 249 0.60 10.65 15.18
CA THR A 249 0.71 11.20 13.83
C THR A 249 -0.67 11.55 13.32
N THR A 250 -0.78 12.70 12.67
CA THR A 250 -1.98 13.14 11.96
C THR A 250 -1.59 13.49 10.53
N VAL A 251 -2.18 12.79 9.56
CA VAL A 251 -2.07 13.11 8.14
C VAL A 251 -3.36 13.78 7.71
N ASN A 252 -3.25 14.98 7.14
CA ASN A 252 -4.39 15.73 6.59
C ASN A 252 -4.20 15.94 5.10
N LEU A 253 -5.28 15.79 4.35
CA LEU A 253 -5.33 16.14 2.95
C LEU A 253 -6.64 16.81 2.57
N THR A 254 -6.60 17.61 1.51
CA THR A 254 -7.78 18.26 0.95
C THR A 254 -8.00 17.76 -0.47
N LEU A 255 -9.26 17.55 -0.88
CA LEU A 255 -9.63 17.11 -2.23
C LEU A 255 -10.71 18.03 -2.79
N PRO A 256 -10.58 18.56 -4.01
CA PRO A 256 -11.61 19.41 -4.59
C PRO A 256 -12.94 18.68 -4.76
N ILE A 257 -14.01 19.34 -4.34
CA ILE A 257 -15.38 18.87 -4.50
C ILE A 257 -15.89 19.31 -5.87
N VAL A 258 -16.62 18.41 -6.52
CA VAL A 258 -17.34 18.71 -7.75
C VAL A 258 -18.76 19.06 -7.38
N ARG A 259 -19.19 20.29 -7.69
CA ARG A 259 -20.61 20.65 -7.63
C ARG A 259 -21.31 20.11 -8.88
N ASN A 260 -22.46 19.47 -8.68
CA ASN A 260 -23.38 19.14 -9.76
C ASN A 260 -23.92 20.40 -10.44
#